data_AF-A0A7L0QTW3-F1
#
_entry.id   AF-A0A7L0QTW3-F1
#
_cell.length_a   1.000
_cell.length_b   1.000
_cell.length_c   1.000
_cell.angle_alpha   90.00
_cell.angle_beta   90.00
_cell.angle_gamma   90.00
#
_symmetry.space_group_name_H-M   'P 1'
#
loop_
_entity.id
_entity.type
_entity.pdbx_description
1 polymer ?
#
loop_
_entity_poly.entity_id
_entity_poly.type
_entity_poly.pdbx_seq_one_letter_code
_entity_poly.pdbx_strand_id
1 'polypeptide(L)'
;QGVSLSLRPGEALAVLAPPGGGKSSLAAAALGLRPLAAHPCVTSGSPWPPHCPTMPPHVAGVLQCPSLLSRTLRANISLGWGHREGTAEGTALGTAVVAAARRAGVHGWAQQLPQGYDT
;
A
#
# COMPACT_ATOMS: atom_id res chain seq x y z
N GLN A 1 -26.76 1.91 -2.49
CA GLN A 1 -26.69 0.51 -2.94
C GLN A 1 -25.56 -0.14 -2.15
N GLY A 2 -25.86 -1.21 -1.40
CA GLY A 2 -24.86 -1.93 -0.60
C GLY A 2 -24.23 -3.08 -1.40
N VAL A 3 -22.97 -3.40 -1.13
CA VAL A 3 -22.25 -4.54 -1.72
C VAL A 3 -21.58 -5.31 -0.59
N SER A 4 -21.62 -6.63 -0.64
CA SER A 4 -20.95 -7.51 0.31
C SER A 4 -19.91 -8.36 -0.43
N LEU A 5 -18.66 -8.31 0.04
CA LEU A 5 -17.54 -9.07 -0.51
C LEU A 5 -16.86 -9.83 0.63
N SER A 6 -16.37 -11.02 0.33
CA SER A 6 -15.57 -11.83 1.24
C SER A 6 -14.36 -12.37 0.47
N LEU A 7 -13.20 -12.37 1.11
CA LEU A 7 -11.95 -12.87 0.56
C LEU A 7 -11.27 -13.72 1.61
N ARG A 8 -10.90 -14.95 1.26
CA ARG A 8 -10.14 -15.85 2.14
C ARG A 8 -8.64 -15.64 1.95
N PRO A 9 -7.81 -16.00 2.94
CA PRO A 9 -6.35 -15.96 2.78
C PRO A 9 -5.90 -16.75 1.54
N GLY A 10 -5.09 -16.12 0.70
CA GLY A 10 -4.58 -16.72 -0.55
C GLY A 10 -5.49 -16.56 -1.77
N GLU A 11 -6.70 -16.03 -1.62
CA GLU A 11 -7.58 -15.75 -2.75
C GLU A 11 -7.24 -14.42 -3.43
N ALA A 12 -7.49 -14.37 -4.73
CA ALA A 12 -7.46 -13.13 -5.51
C ALA A 12 -8.88 -12.83 -6.02
N LEU A 13 -9.38 -11.63 -5.71
CA LEU A 13 -10.68 -11.14 -6.18
C LEU A 13 -10.49 -10.01 -7.19
N ALA A 14 -11.02 -10.20 -8.40
CA ALA A 14 -11.09 -9.15 -9.41
C ALA A 14 -12.47 -8.47 -9.37
N VAL A 15 -12.48 -7.13 -9.28
CA VAL A 15 -13.72 -6.33 -9.35
C VAL A 15 -13.82 -5.67 -10.72
N LEU A 16 -14.81 -6.08 -11.51
CA LEU A 16 -15.06 -5.59 -12.86
C LEU A 16 -16.35 -4.78 -12.92
N ALA A 17 -16.28 -3.60 -13.53
CA ALA A 17 -17.44 -2.72 -13.76
C ALA A 17 -17.10 -1.69 -14.85
N PRO A 18 -18.10 -1.09 -15.52
CA PRO A 18 -17.89 0.03 -16.45
C PRO A 18 -17.18 1.23 -15.78
N PRO A 19 -16.62 2.18 -16.56
CA PRO A 19 -16.21 3.48 -16.04
C PRO A 19 -17.35 4.13 -15.23
N GLY A 20 -17.04 4.71 -14.07
CA GLY A 20 -18.06 5.26 -13.17
C GLY A 20 -18.79 4.24 -12.29
N GLY A 21 -18.60 2.92 -12.50
CA GLY A 21 -19.24 1.87 -11.69
C GLY A 21 -18.75 1.73 -10.23
N GLY A 22 -17.98 2.69 -9.72
CA GLY A 22 -17.58 2.73 -8.31
C GLY A 22 -16.38 1.88 -7.89
N LYS A 23 -15.63 1.25 -8.82
CA LYS A 23 -14.45 0.41 -8.50
C LYS A 23 -13.41 1.14 -7.64
N SER A 24 -13.03 2.35 -8.07
CA SER A 24 -12.05 3.16 -7.33
C SER A 24 -12.59 3.61 -5.98
N SER A 25 -13.91 3.87 -5.88
CA SER A 25 -14.57 4.19 -4.62
C SER A 25 -14.58 3.00 -3.66
N LEU A 26 -14.78 1.78 -4.17
CA LEU A 26 -14.70 0.55 -3.39
C LEU A 26 -13.26 0.29 -2.90
N ALA A 27 -12.26 0.43 -3.78
CA ALA A 27 -10.86 0.30 -3.40
C ALA A 27 -10.44 1.33 -2.34
N ALA A 28 -10.85 2.59 -2.49
CA ALA A 28 -10.59 3.63 -1.49
C ALA A 28 -11.26 3.31 -0.14
N ALA A 29 -12.48 2.78 -0.14
CA ALA A 29 -13.16 2.37 1.08
C ALA A 29 -12.46 1.18 1.76
N ALA A 30 -12.00 0.19 0.99
CA ALA A 30 -11.24 -0.96 1.51
C ALA A 30 -9.89 -0.55 2.13
N LEU A 31 -9.28 0.53 1.63
CA LEU A 31 -8.05 1.13 2.18
C LEU A 31 -8.31 2.09 3.37
N GLY A 32 -9.57 2.32 3.74
CA GLY A 32 -9.93 3.28 4.79
C GLY A 32 -9.85 4.76 4.35
N LEU A 33 -9.62 5.03 3.06
CA LEU A 33 -9.51 6.39 2.50
C LEU A 33 -10.87 7.06 2.28
N ARG A 34 -11.96 6.29 2.37
CA ARG A 34 -13.34 6.78 2.27
C ARG A 34 -14.19 6.12 3.36
N PRO A 35 -15.02 6.88 4.08
CA PRO A 35 -15.89 6.30 5.10
C PRO A 35 -16.90 5.33 4.48
N LEU A 36 -17.14 4.21 5.17
CA LEU A 36 -18.20 3.27 4.85
C LEU A 36 -19.52 3.78 5.40
N ALA A 37 -20.55 3.83 4.55
CA ALA A 37 -21.87 4.32 4.95
C ALA A 37 -22.63 3.36 5.88
N ALA A 38 -22.33 2.05 5.81
CA ALA A 38 -22.93 1.02 6.65
C ALA A 38 -22.03 -0.21 6.74
N HIS A 39 -21.94 -0.77 7.95
CA HIS A 39 -21.13 -1.92 8.38
C HIS A 39 -19.61 -1.74 8.34
N PRO A 40 -18.89 -2.13 9.42
CA PRO A 40 -17.44 -2.08 9.44
C PRO A 40 -16.86 -3.14 8.49
N CYS A 41 -15.80 -2.80 7.76
CA CYS A 41 -14.94 -3.81 7.13
C CYS A 41 -14.33 -4.68 8.24
N VAL A 42 -14.25 -5.99 8.03
CA VAL A 42 -13.56 -6.90 8.96
C VAL A 42 -12.27 -7.35 8.30
N THR A 43 -11.14 -7.06 8.93
CA THR A 43 -9.81 -7.51 8.48
C THR A 43 -9.19 -8.38 9.56
N SER A 44 -8.69 -9.56 9.18
CA SER A 44 -8.06 -10.52 10.10
C SER A 44 -8.91 -10.85 11.34
N GLY A 45 -10.23 -10.91 11.19
CA GLY A 45 -11.18 -11.22 12.27
C GLY A 45 -11.55 -10.04 13.17
N SER A 46 -10.96 -8.86 12.98
CA SER A 46 -11.25 -7.66 13.77
C SER A 46 -12.05 -6.63 12.95
N PRO A 47 -13.13 -6.05 13.51
CA PRO A 47 -13.84 -4.96 12.86
C PRO A 47 -12.95 -3.72 12.78
N TRP A 48 -12.90 -3.13 11.59
CA TRP A 48 -12.19 -1.89 11.31
C TRP A 48 -13.09 -0.69 11.59
N PRO A 49 -12.64 0.32 12.36
CA PRO A 49 -13.47 1.48 12.65
C PRO A 49 -13.79 2.27 11.38
N PRO A 50 -15.03 2.79 11.22
CA PRO A 50 -15.42 3.57 10.05
C PRO A 50 -14.67 4.91 9.91
N HIS A 51 -13.99 5.36 10.97
CA HIS A 51 -13.27 6.64 11.05
C HIS A 51 -11.83 6.48 11.55
N CYS A 52 -11.16 5.38 11.19
CA CYS A 52 -9.74 5.23 11.50
C CYS A 52 -8.89 6.02 10.48
N PRO A 53 -8.09 7.02 10.89
CA PRO A 53 -7.25 7.79 9.97
C PRO A 53 -6.02 7.00 9.47
N THR A 54 -5.81 5.79 9.99
CA THR A 54 -4.71 4.92 9.58
C THR A 54 -5.19 3.85 8.59
N MET A 55 -4.26 3.25 7.86
CA MET A 55 -4.57 2.10 7.00
C MET A 55 -4.71 0.84 7.88
N PRO A 56 -5.60 -0.13 7.53
CA PRO A 56 -5.68 -1.38 8.26
C PRO A 56 -4.34 -2.11 8.33
N PRO A 57 -4.01 -2.77 9.46
CA PRO A 57 -2.81 -3.59 9.55
C PRO A 57 -2.90 -4.71 8.51
N HIS A 58 -1.75 -5.04 7.91
CA HIS A 58 -1.63 -6.05 6.83
C HIS A 58 -2.37 -5.72 5.53
N VAL A 59 -2.90 -4.51 5.38
CA VAL A 59 -3.43 -4.00 4.11
C VAL A 59 -2.40 -3.06 3.50
N ALA A 60 -2.18 -3.17 2.18
CA ALA A 60 -1.38 -2.23 1.41
C ALA A 60 -2.10 -1.95 0.09
N GLY A 61 -2.03 -0.71 -0.38
CA GLY A 61 -2.70 -0.27 -1.61
C GLY A 61 -1.71 0.19 -2.67
N VAL A 62 -1.92 -0.24 -3.91
CA VAL A 62 -1.32 0.39 -5.10
C VAL A 62 -2.41 1.21 -5.76
N LEU A 63 -2.31 2.53 -5.65
CA LEU A 63 -3.29 3.46 -6.20
C LEU A 63 -3.03 3.69 -7.69
N GLN A 64 -4.08 4.08 -8.41
CA GLN A 64 -4.00 4.42 -9.84
C GLN A 64 -3.00 5.55 -10.10
N CYS A 65 -2.92 6.53 -9.19
CA CYS A 65 -1.96 7.64 -9.24
C CYS A 65 -1.15 7.62 -7.93
N PRO A 66 -0.01 6.92 -7.87
CA PRO A 66 0.85 6.92 -6.68
C PRO A 66 1.56 8.28 -6.55
N SER A 67 1.67 8.76 -5.32
CA SER A 67 2.47 9.95 -4.99
C SER A 67 3.83 9.52 -4.48
N LEU A 68 4.89 10.15 -4.99
CA LEU A 68 6.24 10.06 -4.42
C LEU A 68 6.46 11.22 -3.46
N LEU A 69 7.10 10.94 -2.33
CA LEU A 69 7.52 11.94 -1.38
C LEU A 69 8.87 12.52 -1.82
N SER A 70 9.11 13.80 -1.54
CA SER A 70 10.41 14.47 -1.71
C SER A 70 11.43 13.94 -0.71
N ARG A 71 11.85 12.69 -0.94
CA ARG A 71 12.66 11.83 -0.08
C ARG A 71 13.42 10.85 -0.98
N THR A 72 14.37 10.11 -0.40
CA THR A 72 15.12 9.15 -1.20
C THR A 72 14.24 8.05 -1.79
N LEU A 73 14.70 7.41 -2.87
CA LEU A 73 14.02 6.22 -3.40
C LEU A 73 13.83 5.14 -2.32
N ARG A 74 14.85 4.90 -1.49
CA ARG A 74 14.81 4.01 -0.33
C ARG A 74 13.72 4.39 0.67
N ALA A 75 13.62 5.67 1.01
CA ALA A 75 12.61 6.18 1.94
C ALA A 75 11.19 6.05 1.38
N ASN A 76 11.02 6.20 0.07
CA ASN A 76 9.74 5.94 -0.61
C ASN A 76 9.37 4.45 -0.61
N ILE A 77 10.31 3.53 -0.85
CA ILE A 77 10.06 2.08 -0.84
C ILE A 77 9.74 1.56 0.56
N SER A 78 10.44 2.07 1.58
CA SER A 78 10.27 1.67 2.98
C SER A 78 9.11 2.38 3.70
N LEU A 79 8.29 3.12 2.96
CA LEU A 79 7.19 3.90 3.52
C LEU A 79 6.21 2.98 4.27
N GLY A 80 5.92 3.33 5.53
CA GLY A 80 5.01 2.57 6.38
C GLY A 80 5.65 1.39 7.13
N TRP A 81 6.95 1.11 6.97
CA TRP A 81 7.66 0.06 7.72
C TRP A 81 8.19 0.51 9.10
N GLY A 82 7.81 1.71 9.56
CA GLY A 82 8.27 2.27 10.84
C GLY A 82 9.71 2.79 10.84
N HIS A 83 10.36 2.85 9.67
CA HIS A 83 11.68 3.45 9.51
C HIS A 83 11.61 4.99 9.46
N ARG A 84 12.60 5.66 10.07
CA ARG A 84 12.77 7.11 10.02
C ARG A 84 14.06 7.45 9.29
N GLU A 85 13.97 8.35 8.30
CA GLU A 85 15.16 8.94 7.65
C GLU A 85 16.13 9.48 8.71
N GLY A 86 17.42 9.18 8.56
CA GLY A 86 18.48 9.62 9.46
C GLY A 86 18.70 8.75 10.70
N THR A 87 17.91 7.67 10.90
CA THR A 87 18.29 6.62 11.86
C THR A 87 19.36 5.72 11.23
N ALA A 88 20.27 5.19 12.04
CA ALA A 88 21.31 4.28 11.55
C ALA A 88 20.64 3.11 10.83
N GLU A 89 20.75 3.08 9.50
CA GLU A 89 20.08 2.08 8.69
C GLU A 89 20.69 0.72 8.98
N GLY A 90 19.89 -0.17 9.58
CA GLY A 90 20.31 -1.55 9.76
C GLY A 90 20.47 -2.23 8.39
N THR A 91 21.50 -3.06 8.24
CA THR A 91 21.74 -3.93 7.08
C THR A 91 20.50 -4.73 6.66
N ALA A 92 19.62 -5.06 7.61
CA ALA A 92 18.34 -5.72 7.37
C ALA A 92 17.38 -4.88 6.50
N LEU A 93 17.25 -3.57 6.75
CA LEU A 93 16.37 -2.70 5.98
C LEU A 93 16.86 -2.53 4.55
N GLY A 94 18.15 -2.27 4.37
CA GLY A 94 18.76 -2.16 3.04
C GLY A 94 18.52 -3.42 2.20
N THR A 95 18.67 -4.60 2.80
CA THR A 95 18.40 -5.88 2.14
C THR A 95 16.93 -6.01 1.75
N ALA A 96 16.00 -5.64 2.64
CA ALA A 96 14.56 -5.70 2.37
C ALA A 96 14.12 -4.73 1.24
N VAL A 97 14.68 -3.51 1.22
CA VAL A 97 14.41 -2.52 0.17
C VAL A 97 14.89 -3.04 -1.20
N VAL A 98 16.11 -3.56 -1.28
CA VAL A 98 16.63 -4.14 -2.53
C VAL A 98 15.80 -5.34 -2.98
N ALA A 99 15.39 -6.20 -2.05
CA ALA A 99 14.53 -7.34 -2.36
C ALA A 99 13.15 -6.91 -2.89
N ALA A 100 12.55 -5.87 -2.30
CA ALA A 100 11.29 -5.31 -2.79
C ALA A 100 11.43 -4.71 -4.20
N ALA A 101 12.48 -3.92 -4.44
CA ALA A 101 12.76 -3.34 -5.75
C ALA A 101 13.03 -4.39 -6.83
N ARG A 102 13.68 -5.52 -6.49
CA ARG A 102 13.86 -6.65 -7.40
C ARG A 102 12.53 -7.30 -7.76
N ARG A 103 11.65 -7.55 -6.79
CA ARG A 103 10.31 -8.10 -7.03
C ARG A 103 9.44 -7.18 -7.88
N ALA A 104 9.60 -5.87 -7.72
CA ALA A 104 8.92 -4.86 -8.52
C ALA A 104 9.56 -4.62 -9.90
N GLY A 105 10.71 -5.24 -10.21
CA GLY A 105 11.41 -5.07 -11.49
C GLY A 105 12.16 -3.74 -11.66
N VAL A 106 12.27 -2.93 -10.61
CA VAL A 106 12.86 -1.57 -10.68
C VAL A 106 14.31 -1.50 -10.20
N HIS A 107 14.88 -2.61 -9.72
CA HIS A 107 16.25 -2.62 -9.17
C HIS A 107 17.31 -2.15 -10.18
N GLY A 108 17.26 -2.63 -11.42
CA GLY A 108 18.25 -2.26 -12.44
C GLY A 108 18.20 -0.78 -12.78
N TRP A 109 16.99 -0.22 -12.88
CA TRP A 109 16.78 1.22 -13.05
C TRP A 109 17.30 2.00 -11.84
N ALA A 110 17.01 1.55 -10.62
CA ALA A 110 17.47 2.19 -9.39
C ALA A 110 19.01 2.28 -9.34
N GLN A 111 19.73 1.27 -9.85
CA GLN A 111 21.20 1.28 -9.88
C GLN A 111 21.80 2.26 -10.90
N GLN A 112 21.02 2.72 -11.88
CA GLN A 112 21.46 3.68 -12.89
C GLN A 112 21.28 5.13 -12.45
N LEU A 113 20.61 5.37 -11.33
CA LEU A 113 20.40 6.71 -10.79
C LEU A 113 21.71 7.26 -10.19
N PRO A 114 21.98 8.57 -10.26
CA PRO A 114 23.25 9.16 -9.81
C PRO A 114 23.64 8.81 -8.37
N GLN A 115 22.65 8.66 -7.49
CA GLN A 115 22.82 8.30 -6.08
C GLN A 115 22.18 6.94 -5.75
N GLY A 116 21.82 6.15 -6.76
CA GLY A 116 21.21 4.85 -6.59
C GLY A 116 19.88 4.91 -5.82
N TYR A 117 19.79 4.16 -4.73
CA TYR A 117 18.62 4.18 -3.82
C TYR A 117 18.54 5.42 -2.94
N ASP A 118 19.63 6.18 -2.84
CA ASP A 118 19.72 7.37 -2.00
C ASP A 118 19.51 8.65 -2.82
N THR A 119 19.11 8.50 -4.10
CA THR A 119 18.67 9.59 -4.98
C THR A 119 17.33 10.17 -4.59
#